data_AF-A0A1A8T8J3-F1
#
_entry.id   AF-A0A1A8T8J3-F1
#
_cell.length_a   1.000
_cell.length_b   1.000
_cell.length_c   1.000
_cell.angle_alpha   90.00
_cell.angle_beta   90.00
_cell.angle_gamma   90.00
#
_symmetry.space_group_name_H-M   'P 1'
#
loop_
_entity.id
_entity.type
_entity.pdbx_description
1 polymer ?
#
loop_
_entity_poly.entity_id
_entity_poly.type
_entity_poly.pdbx_seq_one_letter_code
_entity_poly.pdbx_strand_id
1 'polypeptide(L)'
;MIFIDTVNRITHLPEREAPTHFRRRRSRTDKDSLTLSEAAAHVQQITLSYENASNLTPTDSIIANMLEAVLQQLDDLNIHVEALSQIAPANNSWQLTLQTPPLSQADTGPSYASNVKELQKDKPFKRIELHLIGEDKTNKLCQLTFIQHHLSAPLQQALVQLPPKQTLHMPYSAHELELLPLHWVFEIDQDGEAEPLASLYETSTFKPADYTAQFNSLQIWFERQEDALPLLISDRRLGYVYLGNYEAYTSEEHAPEAGNITSGTLDTNA
;
A
#
# COMPACT_ATOMS: atom_id res chain seq x y z
N MET A 1 -5.84 11.35 -19.09
CA MET A 1 -5.50 12.56 -18.31
C MET A 1 -6.57 12.71 -17.23
N ILE A 2 -6.20 12.52 -15.97
CA ILE A 2 -7.12 12.58 -14.83
C ILE A 2 -7.24 14.03 -14.35
N PHE A 3 -8.48 14.47 -14.13
CA PHE A 3 -8.83 15.60 -13.27
C PHE A 3 -9.70 15.04 -12.14
N ILE A 4 -9.28 15.19 -10.89
CA ILE A 4 -10.08 14.82 -9.72
C ILE A 4 -10.83 16.07 -9.26
N ASP A 5 -12.16 16.00 -9.30
CA ASP A 5 -13.05 17.11 -8.98
C ASP A 5 -13.25 17.24 -7.46
N THR A 6 -13.16 18.46 -6.92
CA THR A 6 -13.19 18.71 -5.46
C THR A 6 -14.60 19.14 -5.04
N VAL A 7 -15.35 18.25 -4.40
CA VAL A 7 -16.69 18.58 -3.89
C VAL A 7 -16.66 18.88 -2.39
N ASN A 8 -17.25 20.02 -2.05
CA ASN A 8 -17.29 20.67 -0.75
C ASN A 8 -18.54 20.28 0.07
N ARG A 9 -18.35 20.18 1.40
CA ARG A 9 -19.26 20.54 2.54
C ARG A 9 -20.00 19.47 3.39
N ILE A 10 -19.59 19.50 4.68
CA ILE A 10 -20.36 19.69 5.95
C ILE A 10 -21.08 18.48 6.61
N THR A 11 -20.41 18.02 7.68
CA THR A 11 -20.84 17.56 9.02
C THR A 11 -22.33 17.34 9.36
N HIS A 12 -22.64 16.19 9.97
CA HIS A 12 -23.13 16.07 11.36
C HIS A 12 -23.20 14.58 11.78
N LEU A 13 -22.50 14.23 12.86
CA LEU A 13 -22.54 12.92 13.54
C LEU A 13 -23.82 12.75 14.36
N PRO A 14 -24.37 11.53 14.47
CA PRO A 14 -25.05 11.08 15.67
C PRO A 14 -24.20 10.00 16.39
N GLU A 15 -23.98 10.19 17.69
CA GLU A 15 -23.39 9.21 18.60
C GLU A 15 -24.23 7.92 18.66
N ARG A 16 -23.59 6.75 18.65
CA ARG A 16 -24.26 5.50 19.02
C ARG A 16 -23.34 4.45 19.65
N GLU A 17 -23.58 4.26 20.94
CA GLU A 17 -23.67 3.04 21.76
C GLU A 17 -22.77 1.83 21.44
N ALA A 18 -21.92 1.48 22.42
CA ALA A 18 -21.10 0.28 22.44
C ALA A 18 -21.89 -1.00 22.70
N PRO A 19 -21.52 -2.16 22.11
CA PRO A 19 -21.95 -3.45 22.60
C PRO A 19 -20.88 -4.18 23.44
N THR A 20 -21.43 -4.85 24.42
CA THR A 20 -20.92 -5.69 25.51
C THR A 20 -20.13 -6.95 25.12
N HIS A 21 -19.07 -7.21 25.91
CA HIS A 21 -18.56 -8.50 26.42
C HIS A 21 -18.55 -9.76 25.54
N PHE A 22 -17.33 -10.29 25.26
CA PHE A 22 -17.11 -11.72 25.03
C PHE A 22 -16.08 -12.31 26.00
N ARG A 23 -16.42 -13.49 26.54
CA ARG A 23 -15.70 -14.25 27.58
C ARG A 23 -14.42 -14.90 27.05
N ARG A 24 -13.32 -14.76 27.79
CA ARG A 24 -12.09 -15.57 27.69
C ARG A 24 -12.40 -17.07 27.92
N ARG A 25 -12.00 -17.94 26.99
CA ARG A 25 -11.71 -19.35 27.27
C ARG A 25 -10.25 -19.64 26.93
N ARG A 26 -9.49 -20.05 27.95
CA ARG A 26 -8.18 -20.68 27.81
C ARG A 26 -8.36 -22.10 27.29
N SER A 27 -7.61 -22.48 26.25
CA SER A 27 -7.36 -23.86 25.83
C SER A 27 -5.97 -23.92 25.23
N ARG A 28 -4.96 -24.28 26.03
CA ARG A 28 -4.10 -25.45 25.81
C ARG A 28 -3.64 -25.64 24.36
N THR A 29 -2.43 -25.16 24.13
CA THR A 29 -1.54 -25.45 23.01
C THR A 29 -0.96 -26.85 23.16
N ASP A 30 -1.45 -27.81 22.37
CA ASP A 30 -0.72 -29.04 22.08
C ASP A 30 -0.14 -28.94 20.66
N LYS A 31 1.19 -28.84 20.65
CA LYS A 31 2.18 -29.16 19.61
C LYS A 31 1.63 -29.58 18.23
N ASP A 32 1.43 -28.58 17.38
CA ASP A 32 1.72 -28.66 15.95
C ASP A 32 2.30 -27.29 15.55
N SER A 33 3.58 -27.07 15.89
CA SER A 33 4.30 -25.88 15.43
C SER A 33 4.72 -26.13 13.99
N LEU A 34 3.83 -25.82 13.04
CA LEU A 34 4.24 -25.36 11.73
C LEU A 34 5.18 -24.18 11.97
N THR A 35 6.46 -24.36 11.68
CA THR A 35 7.42 -23.25 11.61
C THR A 35 6.96 -22.37 10.45
N LEU A 36 6.06 -21.43 10.75
CA LEU A 36 5.85 -20.25 9.91
C LEU A 36 7.23 -19.66 9.71
N SER A 37 7.68 -19.62 8.45
CA SER A 37 8.96 -19.03 8.05
C SER A 37 9.12 -17.67 8.72
N GLU A 38 10.33 -17.27 9.12
CA GLU A 38 10.57 -15.94 9.73
C GLU A 38 9.97 -14.79 8.89
N ALA A 39 9.85 -14.96 7.57
CA ALA A 39 9.14 -14.04 6.67
C ALA A 39 7.62 -13.89 6.97
N ALA A 40 6.94 -14.96 7.39
CA ALA A 40 5.52 -14.92 7.76
C ALA A 40 5.28 -14.27 9.14
N ALA A 41 6.32 -14.16 9.98
CA ALA A 41 6.23 -13.46 11.25
C ALA A 41 6.24 -11.92 11.11
N HIS A 42 6.57 -11.42 9.91
CA HIS A 42 6.71 -9.99 9.64
C HIS A 42 5.67 -9.43 8.66
N VAL A 43 4.72 -10.25 8.21
CA VAL A 43 3.56 -9.79 7.43
C VAL A 43 2.59 -9.12 8.40
N GLN A 44 2.37 -7.82 8.23
CA GLN A 44 1.40 -7.07 9.02
C GLN A 44 0.08 -6.96 8.26
N GLN A 45 -1.02 -7.05 8.99
CA GLN A 45 -2.35 -6.81 8.45
C GLN A 45 -2.72 -5.35 8.70
N ILE A 46 -2.88 -4.60 7.62
CA ILE A 46 -3.33 -3.22 7.65
C ILE A 46 -4.79 -3.11 7.25
N THR A 47 -5.44 -2.06 7.74
CA THR A 47 -6.81 -1.73 7.35
C THR A 47 -6.88 -0.35 6.71
N LEU A 48 -7.67 -0.23 5.65
CA LEU A 48 -8.12 1.04 5.07
C LEU A 48 -9.63 1.20 5.29
N SER A 49 -10.06 2.42 5.58
CA SER A 49 -11.47 2.78 5.77
C SER A 49 -11.71 4.21 5.31
N TYR A 50 -12.97 4.60 5.11
CA TYR A 50 -13.32 5.96 4.72
C TYR A 50 -12.93 7.01 5.78
N GLU A 51 -12.97 6.66 7.07
CA GLU A 51 -12.62 7.58 8.17
C GLU A 51 -11.17 8.08 8.09
N ASN A 52 -10.29 7.25 7.51
CA ASN A 52 -8.85 7.51 7.39
C ASN A 52 -8.47 7.97 5.97
N ALA A 53 -9.46 8.38 5.17
CA ALA A 53 -9.22 8.95 3.86
C ALA A 53 -8.79 10.42 3.98
N SER A 54 -7.65 10.75 3.39
CA SER A 54 -7.23 12.13 3.14
C SER A 54 -7.67 12.60 1.76
N ASN A 55 -7.68 13.92 1.55
CA ASN A 55 -7.97 14.50 0.25
C ASN A 55 -6.84 14.21 -0.73
N LEU A 56 -7.20 13.81 -1.95
CA LEU A 56 -6.24 13.63 -3.04
C LEU A 56 -5.53 14.94 -3.37
N THR A 57 -4.20 14.88 -3.40
CA THR A 57 -3.32 16.01 -3.74
C THR A 57 -2.83 15.91 -5.19
N PRO A 58 -2.27 16.99 -5.76
CA PRO A 58 -1.60 16.93 -7.07
C PRO A 58 -0.47 15.89 -7.08
N THR A 59 0.27 15.75 -5.97
CA THR A 59 1.33 14.75 -5.83
C THR A 59 0.80 13.33 -5.98
N ASP A 60 -0.34 13.01 -5.36
CA ASP A 60 -0.97 11.68 -5.48
C ASP A 60 -1.34 11.38 -6.93
N SER A 61 -1.88 12.37 -7.63
CA SER A 61 -2.21 12.23 -9.04
C SER A 61 -0.97 12.09 -9.93
N ILE A 62 0.13 12.78 -9.61
CA ILE A 62 1.41 12.58 -10.30
C ILE A 62 1.94 11.16 -10.08
N ILE A 63 1.94 10.67 -8.83
CA ILE A 63 2.37 9.31 -8.49
C ILE A 63 1.52 8.27 -9.24
N ALA A 64 0.20 8.40 -9.21
CA ALA A 64 -0.72 7.51 -9.90
C ALA A 64 -0.43 7.46 -11.41
N ASN A 65 -0.21 8.62 -12.04
CA ASN A 65 0.13 8.70 -13.46
C ASN A 65 1.53 8.11 -13.78
N MET A 66 2.52 8.28 -12.89
CA MET A 66 3.84 7.65 -13.05
C MET A 66 3.73 6.12 -13.02
N LEU A 67 2.95 5.58 -12.08
CA LEU A 67 2.70 4.15 -11.98
C LEU A 67 1.86 3.64 -13.16
N GLU A 68 0.83 4.37 -13.58
CA GLU A 68 0.02 4.07 -14.76
C GLU A 68 0.89 3.89 -16.00
N ALA A 69 1.83 4.82 -16.26
CA ALA A 69 2.71 4.76 -17.42
C ALA A 69 3.62 3.52 -17.42
N VAL A 70 4.07 3.08 -16.24
CA VAL A 70 4.85 1.85 -16.07
C VAL A 70 3.97 0.62 -16.28
N LEU A 71 2.77 0.61 -15.70
CA LEU A 71 1.82 -0.50 -15.80
C LEU A 71 1.31 -0.70 -17.23
N GLN A 72 1.02 0.37 -17.98
CA GLN A 72 0.65 0.31 -19.39
C GLN A 72 1.67 -0.46 -20.24
N GLN A 73 2.97 -0.32 -19.94
CA GLN A 73 4.03 -1.04 -20.63
C GLN A 73 4.23 -2.47 -20.11
N LEU A 74 3.90 -2.73 -18.84
CA LEU A 74 3.96 -4.07 -18.27
C LEU A 74 2.88 -4.98 -18.84
N ASP A 75 1.65 -4.47 -18.91
CA ASP A 75 0.47 -5.21 -19.35
C ASP A 75 0.22 -5.13 -20.86
N ASP A 76 0.90 -4.22 -21.58
CA ASP A 76 0.63 -3.90 -22.99
C ASP A 76 -0.86 -3.54 -23.22
N LEU A 77 -1.44 -2.83 -22.26
CA LEU A 77 -2.84 -2.41 -22.24
C LEU A 77 -2.95 -0.90 -22.03
N ASN A 78 -4.02 -0.32 -22.57
CA ASN A 78 -4.39 1.05 -22.24
C ASN A 78 -5.07 1.07 -20.86
N ILE A 79 -4.24 1.09 -19.82
CA ILE A 79 -4.66 1.08 -18.42
C ILE A 79 -5.08 2.47 -17.98
N HIS A 80 -6.09 2.50 -17.12
CA HIS A 80 -6.46 3.67 -16.34
C HIS A 80 -6.41 3.34 -14.86
N VAL A 81 -5.67 4.13 -14.07
CA VAL A 81 -5.63 4.00 -12.61
C VAL A 81 -6.73 4.86 -11.99
N GLU A 82 -7.68 4.22 -11.31
CA GLU A 82 -8.76 4.92 -10.59
C GLU A 82 -8.44 5.05 -9.10
N ALA A 83 -8.80 6.17 -8.48
CA ALA A 83 -8.62 6.31 -7.04
C ALA A 83 -9.71 5.52 -6.30
N LEU A 84 -9.36 4.89 -5.18
CA LEU A 84 -10.32 4.13 -4.38
C LEU A 84 -11.52 5.00 -3.96
N SER A 85 -11.33 6.29 -3.70
CA SER A 85 -12.42 7.23 -3.37
C SER A 85 -13.43 7.44 -4.49
N GLN A 86 -13.10 7.09 -5.74
CA GLN A 86 -14.01 7.14 -6.89
C GLN A 86 -14.86 5.85 -7.00
N ILE A 87 -14.41 4.76 -6.37
CA ILE A 87 -15.01 3.44 -6.46
C ILE A 87 -15.80 3.12 -5.19
N ALA A 88 -15.17 3.34 -4.03
CA ALA A 88 -15.70 3.00 -2.74
C ALA A 88 -16.79 4.01 -2.31
N PRO A 89 -17.84 3.54 -1.62
CA PRO A 89 -18.85 4.43 -1.07
C PRO A 89 -18.22 5.50 -0.18
N ALA A 90 -18.69 6.75 -0.30
CA ALA A 90 -18.30 7.86 0.56
C ALA A 90 -19.00 7.80 1.93
N ASN A 91 -18.91 6.65 2.59
CA ASN A 91 -19.46 6.39 3.91
C ASN A 91 -18.61 5.31 4.63
N ASN A 92 -18.86 5.09 5.91
CA ASN A 92 -18.11 4.10 6.71
C ASN A 92 -18.63 2.66 6.51
N SER A 93 -19.28 2.36 5.37
CA SER A 93 -19.88 1.04 5.15
C SER A 93 -18.88 -0.01 4.65
N TRP A 94 -17.63 0.38 4.42
CA TRP A 94 -16.60 -0.50 3.91
C TRP A 94 -15.33 -0.40 4.75
N GLN A 95 -14.63 -1.53 4.80
CA GLN A 95 -13.33 -1.68 5.39
C GLN A 95 -12.56 -2.61 4.45
N LEU A 96 -11.35 -2.20 4.06
CA LEU A 96 -10.45 -3.01 3.25
C LEU A 96 -9.32 -3.48 4.15
N THR A 97 -8.97 -4.76 4.07
CA THR A 97 -7.85 -5.31 4.81
C THR A 97 -6.82 -5.82 3.83
N LEU A 98 -5.57 -5.40 3.99
CA LEU A 98 -4.45 -5.80 3.14
C LEU A 98 -3.32 -6.38 4.00
N GLN A 99 -2.53 -7.26 3.39
CA GLN A 99 -1.30 -7.79 3.98
C GLN A 99 -0.11 -7.02 3.41
N THR A 100 0.77 -6.52 4.28
CA THR A 100 1.98 -5.83 3.84
C THR A 100 3.02 -6.83 3.33
N PRO A 101 3.88 -6.44 2.38
CA PRO A 101 5.04 -7.24 2.04
C PRO A 101 5.94 -7.42 3.27
N PRO A 102 6.78 -8.47 3.30
CA PRO A 102 7.74 -8.65 4.39
C PRO A 102 8.74 -7.49 4.38
N LEU A 103 8.68 -6.67 5.45
CA LEU A 103 9.54 -5.50 5.59
C LEU A 103 11.02 -5.89 5.49
N SER A 104 11.76 -5.10 4.71
CA SER A 104 13.21 -5.18 4.61
C SER A 104 13.85 -4.75 5.93
N GLN A 105 14.02 -5.63 6.92
CA GLN A 105 14.83 -5.25 8.08
C GLN A 105 16.28 -4.99 7.65
N ALA A 106 16.80 -3.82 8.03
CA ALA A 106 18.23 -3.64 8.21
C ALA A 106 18.61 -4.35 9.50
N ASP A 107 19.41 -5.42 9.42
CA ASP A 107 19.98 -6.13 10.57
C ASP A 107 20.66 -5.14 11.53
N THR A 108 19.96 -4.75 12.59
CA THR A 108 20.50 -3.95 13.69
C THR A 108 20.60 -4.80 14.95
N GLY A 109 20.98 -6.08 14.79
CA GLY A 109 21.41 -6.94 15.87
C GLY A 109 22.94 -7.10 15.88
N PRO A 110 23.64 -6.98 17.01
CA PRO A 110 25.04 -7.37 17.08
C PRO A 110 25.13 -8.89 16.93
N SER A 111 25.49 -9.36 15.73
CA SER A 111 25.75 -10.77 15.44
C SER A 111 26.98 -11.26 16.21
N TYR A 112 26.73 -11.84 17.39
CA TYR A 112 27.68 -12.75 18.05
C TYR A 112 27.35 -14.19 17.66
N ALA A 113 27.51 -14.51 16.38
CA ALA A 113 27.60 -15.90 15.93
C ALA A 113 28.70 -16.00 14.88
N SER A 114 29.81 -16.59 15.29
CA SER A 114 30.93 -16.95 14.45
C SER A 114 30.50 -17.82 13.26
N ASN A 115 30.92 -17.40 12.06
CA ASN A 115 31.00 -18.19 10.83
C ASN A 115 29.69 -18.69 10.20
N VAL A 116 28.82 -17.77 9.77
CA VAL A 116 28.11 -17.93 8.50
C VAL A 116 28.26 -16.60 7.77
N LYS A 117 28.93 -16.59 6.61
CA LYS A 117 28.76 -15.48 5.67
C LYS A 117 27.31 -15.57 5.20
N GLU A 118 26.42 -14.89 5.89
CA GLU A 118 25.11 -14.53 5.34
C GLU A 118 25.42 -13.77 4.05
N LEU A 119 25.25 -14.46 2.92
CA LEU A 119 25.10 -13.78 1.65
C LEU A 119 23.85 -12.93 1.83
N GLN A 120 24.02 -11.64 2.13
CA GLN A 120 23.04 -10.62 1.78
C GLN A 120 22.84 -10.75 0.26
N LYS A 121 21.88 -11.59 -0.15
CA LYS A 121 21.41 -11.62 -1.52
C LYS A 121 20.75 -10.27 -1.73
N ASP A 122 21.40 -9.39 -2.48
CA ASP A 122 20.78 -8.16 -2.95
C ASP A 122 19.39 -8.51 -3.51
N LYS A 123 18.35 -7.87 -2.95
CA LYS A 123 16.98 -8.12 -3.40
C LYS A 123 16.88 -7.76 -4.88
N PRO A 124 16.24 -8.60 -5.72
CA PRO A 124 16.07 -8.27 -7.13
C PRO A 124 15.30 -6.96 -7.27
N PHE A 125 15.83 -6.03 -8.04
CA PHE A 125 15.20 -4.73 -8.28
C PHE A 125 15.24 -4.32 -9.75
N LYS A 126 14.29 -3.48 -10.16
CA LYS A 126 14.26 -2.82 -11.46
C LYS A 126 14.32 -1.30 -11.28
N ARG A 127 15.14 -0.62 -12.06
CA ARG A 127 15.19 0.85 -12.11
C ARG A 127 14.67 1.37 -13.43
N ILE A 128 13.92 2.47 -13.35
CA ILE A 128 13.35 3.17 -14.50
C ILE A 128 13.59 4.67 -14.31
N GLU A 129 14.15 5.31 -15.32
CA GLU A 129 14.23 6.77 -15.43
C GLU A 129 12.97 7.27 -16.13
N LEU A 130 12.17 8.07 -15.44
CA LEU A 130 10.95 8.67 -15.96
C LEU A 130 11.15 10.18 -16.09
N HIS A 131 11.05 10.68 -17.33
CA HIS A 131 11.08 12.10 -17.63
C HIS A 131 9.66 12.66 -17.66
N LEU A 132 9.30 13.48 -16.68
CA LEU A 132 8.02 14.15 -16.61
C LEU A 132 8.12 15.49 -17.34
N ILE A 133 7.38 15.62 -18.44
CA ILE A 133 7.29 16.85 -19.23
C ILE A 133 6.00 17.58 -18.84
N GLY A 134 6.16 18.69 -18.11
CA GLY A 134 5.06 19.54 -17.68
C GLY A 134 4.43 20.36 -18.81
N GLU A 135 3.32 21.04 -18.50
CA GLU A 135 2.60 21.89 -19.45
C GLU A 135 3.48 23.03 -20.00
N ASP A 136 4.34 23.58 -19.16
CA ASP A 136 5.31 24.64 -19.48
C ASP A 136 6.61 24.11 -20.11
N LYS A 137 6.63 22.83 -20.52
CA LYS A 137 7.79 22.10 -21.08
C LYS A 137 8.94 21.88 -20.08
N THR A 138 8.69 22.08 -18.79
CA THR A 138 9.65 21.68 -17.75
C THR A 138 9.90 20.18 -17.83
N ASN A 139 11.16 19.77 -17.72
CA ASN A 139 11.55 18.37 -17.71
C ASN A 139 12.07 18.00 -16.32
N LYS A 140 11.25 17.27 -15.56
CA LYS A 140 11.62 16.72 -14.27
C LYS A 140 12.01 15.26 -14.43
N LEU A 141 13.21 14.91 -13.99
CA LEU A 141 13.63 13.51 -13.89
C LEU A 141 13.18 12.91 -12.56
N CYS A 142 12.57 11.73 -12.63
CA CYS A 142 12.29 10.85 -11.50
C CYS A 142 12.89 9.47 -11.76
N GLN A 143 13.56 8.90 -10.77
CA GLN A 143 14.14 7.56 -10.79
C GLN A 143 13.26 6.65 -9.92
N LEU A 144 12.60 5.69 -10.56
CA LEU A 144 11.74 4.73 -9.89
C LEU A 144 12.51 3.43 -9.68
N THR A 145 12.58 2.95 -8.45
CA THR A 145 13.17 1.66 -8.09
C THR A 145 12.07 0.74 -7.60
N PHE A 146 11.91 -0.42 -8.24
CA PHE A 146 10.94 -1.45 -7.87
C PHE A 146 11.68 -2.64 -7.27
N ILE A 147 11.54 -2.87 -5.97
CA ILE A 147 12.06 -4.02 -5.23
C ILE A 147 11.05 -5.16 -5.36
N GLN A 148 11.48 -6.33 -5.83
CA GLN A 148 10.57 -7.41 -6.22
C GLN A 148 10.38 -8.44 -5.10
N HIS A 149 9.12 -8.75 -4.79
CA HIS A 149 8.68 -9.74 -3.82
C HIS A 149 7.71 -10.72 -4.49
N HIS A 150 7.91 -12.03 -4.31
CA HIS A 150 7.02 -13.11 -4.75
C HIS A 150 6.33 -12.98 -6.14
N LEU A 151 6.98 -12.34 -7.10
CA LEU A 151 6.38 -12.10 -8.41
C LEU A 151 6.28 -13.38 -9.22
N SER A 152 5.19 -13.55 -9.98
CA SER A 152 5.09 -14.63 -10.97
C SER A 152 6.18 -14.51 -12.04
N ALA A 153 6.62 -15.64 -12.59
CA ALA A 153 7.65 -15.65 -13.63
C ALA A 153 7.30 -14.77 -14.86
N PRO A 154 6.04 -14.71 -15.35
CA PRO A 154 5.66 -13.79 -16.43
C PRO A 154 5.87 -12.31 -16.05
N LEU A 155 5.50 -11.91 -14.84
CA LEU A 155 5.67 -10.53 -14.38
C LEU A 155 7.15 -10.17 -14.19
N GLN A 156 7.96 -11.08 -13.66
CA GLN A 156 9.41 -10.89 -13.57
C GLN A 156 10.03 -10.65 -14.96
N GLN A 157 9.61 -11.43 -15.97
CA GLN A 157 10.08 -11.24 -17.34
C GLN A 157 9.63 -9.90 -17.92
N ALA A 158 8.38 -9.50 -17.72
CA ALA A 158 7.86 -8.20 -18.16
C ALA A 158 8.65 -7.03 -17.54
N LEU A 159 8.92 -7.08 -16.23
CA LEU A 159 9.74 -6.08 -15.53
C LEU A 159 11.16 -5.97 -16.08
N VAL A 160 11.79 -7.10 -16.41
CA VAL A 160 13.13 -7.10 -17.03
C VAL A 160 13.09 -6.41 -18.38
N GLN A 161 12.05 -6.66 -19.18
CA GLN A 161 11.87 -6.12 -20.52
C GLN A 161 11.48 -4.64 -20.55
N LEU A 162 10.99 -4.07 -19.43
CA LEU A 162 10.62 -2.67 -19.37
C LEU A 162 11.76 -1.75 -19.84
N PRO A 163 11.47 -0.76 -20.70
CA PRO A 163 12.43 0.25 -21.09
C PRO A 163 13.02 0.96 -19.85
N PRO A 164 14.35 1.13 -19.77
CA PRO A 164 14.99 1.79 -18.65
C PRO A 164 14.72 3.31 -18.63
N LYS A 165 14.23 3.88 -19.73
CA LYS A 165 13.93 5.30 -19.88
C LYS A 165 12.56 5.48 -20.50
N GLN A 166 11.76 6.36 -19.91
CA GLN A 166 10.40 6.65 -20.34
C GLN A 166 10.14 8.16 -20.25
N THR A 167 9.14 8.63 -20.99
CA THR A 167 8.76 10.05 -20.99
C THR A 167 7.26 10.14 -20.86
N LEU A 168 6.80 10.99 -19.95
CA LEU A 168 5.39 11.19 -19.64
C LEU A 168 5.06 12.67 -19.72
N HIS A 169 4.07 13.01 -20.54
CA HIS A 169 3.55 14.37 -20.63
C HIS A 169 2.44 14.56 -19.60
N MET A 170 2.51 15.62 -18.81
CA MET A 170 1.60 15.86 -17.71
C MET A 170 1.09 17.31 -17.72
N PRO A 171 -0.14 17.55 -17.22
CA PRO A 171 -0.73 18.88 -17.17
C PRO A 171 -0.23 19.73 -15.98
N TYR A 172 0.86 19.33 -15.33
CA TYR A 172 1.39 20.03 -14.14
C TYR A 172 2.43 21.07 -14.54
N SER A 173 2.49 22.12 -13.74
CA SER A 173 3.46 23.21 -13.86
C SER A 173 4.83 22.82 -13.30
N ALA A 174 5.87 23.61 -13.62
CA ALA A 174 7.19 23.48 -12.98
C ALA A 174 7.09 23.47 -11.46
N HIS A 175 6.24 24.31 -10.88
CA HIS A 175 6.10 24.43 -9.42
C HIS A 175 5.70 23.12 -8.75
N GLU A 176 4.78 22.37 -9.36
CA GLU A 176 4.32 21.08 -8.83
C GLU A 176 5.36 19.98 -9.07
N LEU A 177 6.01 19.97 -10.25
CA LEU A 177 6.97 18.93 -10.63
C LEU A 177 8.32 19.07 -9.89
N GLU A 178 8.78 20.29 -9.62
CA GLU A 178 10.06 20.53 -8.98
C GLU A 178 10.11 20.00 -7.54
N LEU A 179 8.97 20.05 -6.84
CA LEU A 179 8.81 19.58 -5.45
C LEU A 179 8.95 18.05 -5.31
N LEU A 180 8.83 17.30 -6.40
CA LEU A 180 8.90 15.85 -6.36
C LEU A 180 10.33 15.38 -6.02
N PRO A 181 10.50 14.33 -5.21
CA PRO A 181 11.80 13.71 -5.01
C PRO A 181 12.33 13.13 -6.32
N LEU A 182 13.67 13.14 -6.44
CA LEU A 182 14.36 12.53 -7.57
C LEU A 182 14.27 11.00 -7.52
N HIS A 183 14.29 10.40 -6.32
CA HIS A 183 14.31 8.94 -6.15
C HIS A 183 13.03 8.48 -5.47
N TRP A 184 12.41 7.46 -6.05
CA TRP A 184 11.25 6.77 -5.52
C TRP A 184 11.59 5.30 -5.38
N VAL A 185 11.23 4.71 -4.23
CA VAL A 185 11.41 3.29 -3.97
C VAL A 185 10.06 2.68 -3.69
N PHE A 186 9.75 1.64 -4.46
CA PHE A 186 8.51 0.89 -4.38
C PHE A 186 8.82 -0.57 -4.14
N GLU A 187 8.04 -1.22 -3.29
CA GLU A 187 8.00 -2.68 -3.20
C GLU A 187 6.85 -3.18 -4.07
N ILE A 188 7.11 -4.20 -4.88
CA ILE A 188 6.12 -4.82 -5.76
C ILE A 188 5.94 -6.28 -5.37
N ASP A 189 4.70 -6.68 -5.11
CA ASP A 189 4.33 -8.02 -4.66
C ASP A 189 3.14 -8.57 -5.44
N GLN A 190 3.04 -9.90 -5.56
CA GLN A 190 1.92 -10.60 -6.19
C GLN A 190 1.36 -11.74 -5.33
N ASP A 191 1.93 -12.01 -4.15
CA ASP A 191 1.45 -13.07 -3.22
C ASP A 191 0.23 -12.64 -2.38
N GLY A 192 -0.34 -11.46 -2.69
CA GLY A 192 -1.55 -10.96 -2.05
C GLY A 192 -2.82 -11.73 -2.45
N GLU A 193 -3.94 -11.38 -1.81
CA GLU A 193 -5.24 -11.94 -2.13
C GLU A 193 -5.61 -11.74 -3.61
N ALA A 194 -6.27 -12.73 -4.22
CA ALA A 194 -6.64 -12.70 -5.64
C ALA A 194 -7.67 -11.61 -5.98
N GLU A 195 -8.57 -11.30 -5.04
CA GLU A 195 -9.64 -10.31 -5.19
C GLU A 195 -9.68 -9.41 -3.94
N PRO A 196 -8.66 -8.58 -3.74
CA PRO A 196 -8.50 -7.82 -2.50
C PRO A 196 -9.64 -6.82 -2.30
N LEU A 197 -10.25 -6.34 -3.39
CA LEU A 197 -11.34 -5.35 -3.34
C LEU A 197 -12.74 -6.00 -3.39
N ALA A 198 -12.85 -7.31 -3.17
CA ALA A 198 -14.13 -8.02 -3.28
C ALA A 198 -15.23 -7.47 -2.37
N SER A 199 -14.88 -6.96 -1.18
CA SER A 199 -15.83 -6.36 -0.24
C SER A 199 -16.55 -5.13 -0.80
N LEU A 200 -15.96 -4.47 -1.81
CA LEU A 200 -16.55 -3.30 -2.46
C LEU A 200 -17.54 -3.70 -3.55
N TYR A 201 -17.46 -4.91 -4.10
CA TYR A 201 -18.26 -5.33 -5.27
C TYR A 201 -19.78 -5.25 -5.06
N GLU A 202 -20.25 -5.46 -3.83
CA GLU A 202 -21.67 -5.50 -3.50
C GLU A 202 -22.25 -4.12 -3.16
N THR A 203 -21.40 -3.20 -2.72
CA THR A 203 -21.80 -1.92 -2.12
C THR A 203 -21.70 -0.74 -3.07
N SER A 204 -21.11 -0.93 -4.24
CA SER A 204 -20.70 0.16 -5.11
C SER A 204 -21.37 0.10 -6.48
N THR A 205 -21.80 1.26 -6.96
CA THR A 205 -22.41 1.45 -8.29
C THR A 205 -21.35 1.62 -9.39
N PHE A 206 -20.11 1.16 -9.17
CA PHE A 206 -19.02 1.40 -10.09
C PHE A 206 -19.23 0.66 -11.41
N LYS A 207 -18.68 1.23 -12.48
CA LYS A 207 -18.55 0.57 -13.77
C LYS A 207 -17.26 -0.28 -13.72
N PRO A 208 -17.31 -1.59 -14.02
CA PRO A 208 -16.09 -2.38 -14.13
C PRO A 208 -15.08 -1.75 -15.10
N ALA A 209 -13.80 -1.99 -14.88
CA ALA A 209 -12.76 -1.53 -15.78
C ALA A 209 -13.03 -2.05 -17.20
N ASP A 210 -12.75 -1.20 -18.20
CA ASP A 210 -12.91 -1.56 -19.62
C ASP A 210 -11.81 -2.53 -20.12
N TYR A 211 -10.92 -2.94 -19.22
CA TYR A 211 -9.81 -3.86 -19.45
C TYR A 211 -9.73 -4.88 -18.29
N THR A 212 -9.00 -5.97 -18.49
CA THR A 212 -8.68 -6.93 -17.43
C THR A 212 -7.19 -6.93 -17.22
N ALA A 213 -6.74 -6.56 -16.01
CA ALA A 213 -5.32 -6.56 -15.66
C ALA A 213 -4.74 -7.97 -15.85
N GLN A 214 -3.59 -8.06 -16.52
CA GLN A 214 -2.93 -9.34 -16.75
C GLN A 214 -2.31 -9.86 -15.45
N PHE A 215 -1.73 -8.96 -14.66
CA PHE A 215 -1.15 -9.27 -13.36
C PHE A 215 -2.14 -8.95 -12.24
N ASN A 216 -3.17 -9.79 -12.10
CA ASN A 216 -4.05 -9.77 -10.92
C ASN A 216 -3.24 -10.02 -9.64
N SER A 217 -3.77 -9.58 -8.50
CA SER A 217 -3.14 -9.57 -7.16
C SER A 217 -1.83 -8.78 -7.04
N LEU A 218 -1.40 -8.09 -8.10
CA LEU A 218 -0.30 -7.14 -8.03
C LEU A 218 -0.60 -6.04 -7.02
N GLN A 219 0.35 -5.80 -6.13
CA GLN A 219 0.33 -4.75 -5.14
C GLN A 219 1.63 -3.95 -5.24
N ILE A 220 1.52 -2.63 -5.21
CA ILE A 220 2.65 -1.70 -5.18
C ILE A 220 2.56 -0.90 -3.89
N TRP A 221 3.66 -0.92 -3.16
CA TRP A 221 3.82 -0.29 -1.86
C TRP A 221 4.88 0.79 -1.96
N PHE A 222 4.70 1.88 -1.23
CA PHE A 222 5.75 2.87 -1.02
C PHE A 222 6.53 2.51 0.23
N GLU A 223 7.84 2.36 0.09
CA GLU A 223 8.72 2.12 1.22
C GLU A 223 8.89 3.43 2.03
N ARG A 224 8.52 3.38 3.31
CA ARG A 224 8.85 4.42 4.30
C ARG A 224 9.72 3.79 5.38
N GLN A 225 10.35 4.64 6.20
CA GLN A 225 11.32 4.17 7.19
C GLN A 225 10.72 3.25 8.28
N GLU A 226 9.42 3.37 8.54
CA GLU A 226 8.75 2.68 9.65
C GLU A 226 7.59 1.79 9.20
N ASP A 227 7.04 2.03 8.00
CA ASP A 227 5.87 1.34 7.45
C ASP A 227 5.95 1.19 5.91
N ALA A 228 5.12 0.30 5.37
CA ALA A 228 4.88 0.18 3.93
C ALA A 228 3.48 0.72 3.63
N LEU A 229 3.37 1.80 2.86
CA LEU A 229 2.08 2.37 2.48
C LEU A 229 1.58 1.69 1.20
N PRO A 230 0.36 1.11 1.17
CA PRO A 230 -0.21 0.61 -0.08
C PRO A 230 -0.49 1.80 -1.00
N LEU A 231 0.10 1.79 -2.20
CA LEU A 231 -0.17 2.83 -3.20
C LEU A 231 -1.14 2.37 -4.27
N LEU A 232 -1.00 1.13 -4.73
CA LEU A 232 -1.77 0.66 -5.86
C LEU A 232 -2.00 -0.84 -5.76
N ILE A 233 -3.22 -1.26 -6.06
CA ILE A 233 -3.60 -2.68 -6.10
C ILE A 233 -4.29 -2.99 -7.42
N SER A 234 -4.00 -4.17 -7.95
CA SER A 234 -4.74 -4.71 -9.08
C SER A 234 -5.90 -5.57 -8.60
N ASP A 235 -7.01 -5.45 -9.30
CA ASP A 235 -8.22 -6.20 -9.07
C ASP A 235 -8.83 -6.58 -10.42
N ARG A 236 -9.37 -7.80 -10.50
CA ARG A 236 -9.87 -8.35 -11.76
C ARG A 236 -11.04 -7.57 -12.35
N ARG A 237 -11.87 -6.94 -11.52
CA ARG A 237 -13.08 -6.21 -11.94
C ARG A 237 -12.83 -4.71 -12.01
N LEU A 238 -11.97 -4.19 -11.13
CA LEU A 238 -11.71 -2.77 -10.98
C LEU A 238 -10.45 -2.30 -11.70
N GLY A 239 -9.63 -3.22 -12.24
CA GLY A 239 -8.36 -2.87 -12.87
C GLY A 239 -7.35 -2.44 -11.81
N TYR A 240 -6.61 -1.37 -12.07
CA TYR A 240 -5.63 -0.83 -11.13
C TYR A 240 -6.24 0.30 -10.31
N VAL A 241 -6.19 0.17 -8.99
CA VAL A 241 -6.80 1.10 -8.04
C VAL A 241 -5.73 1.74 -7.17
N TYR A 242 -5.73 3.08 -7.12
CA TYR A 242 -4.85 3.87 -6.28
C TYR A 242 -5.42 4.02 -4.86
N LEU A 243 -4.55 3.81 -3.87
CA LEU A 243 -4.86 3.74 -2.44
C LEU A 243 -4.07 4.77 -1.61
N GLY A 244 -3.13 5.51 -2.22
CA GLY A 244 -2.12 6.27 -1.48
C GLY A 244 -2.64 7.45 -0.65
N ASN A 245 -3.90 7.83 -0.79
CA ASN A 245 -4.54 8.86 0.03
C ASN A 245 -5.19 8.31 1.32
N TYR A 246 -5.08 7.02 1.60
CA TYR A 246 -5.62 6.41 2.82
C TYR A 246 -4.50 6.15 3.82
N GLU A 247 -4.70 6.57 5.07
CA GLU A 247 -3.80 6.18 6.15
C GLU A 247 -4.04 4.71 6.51
N ALA A 248 -2.96 3.91 6.45
CA ALA A 248 -2.96 2.53 6.85
C ALA A 248 -2.68 2.43 8.35
N TYR A 249 -3.48 1.66 9.07
CA TYR A 249 -3.26 1.37 10.49
C TYR A 249 -3.20 -0.12 10.72
N THR A 250 -2.39 -0.52 11.69
CA THR A 250 -2.29 -1.92 12.11
C THR A 250 -3.34 -2.22 13.16
N SER A 251 -3.81 -3.47 13.17
CA SER A 251 -4.83 -3.95 14.13
C SER A 251 -4.46 -3.75 15.61
N GLU A 252 -3.17 -3.51 15.92
CA GLU A 252 -2.66 -3.37 17.28
C GLU A 252 -2.84 -1.96 17.87
N GLU A 253 -3.00 -0.91 17.05
CA GLU A 253 -3.16 0.49 17.51
C GLU A 253 -4.54 0.79 18.12
N HIS A 254 -5.51 -0.12 17.96
CA HIS A 254 -6.85 -0.02 18.54
C HIS A 254 -7.16 -1.08 19.61
N ALA A 255 -6.14 -1.76 20.15
CA ALA A 255 -6.35 -2.41 21.44
C ALA A 255 -6.63 -1.31 22.48
N PRO A 256 -7.80 -1.29 23.16
CA PRO A 256 -8.02 -0.33 24.23
C PRO A 256 -6.87 -0.53 25.22
N GLU A 257 -6.12 0.54 25.52
CA GLU A 257 -5.12 0.52 26.57
C GLU A 257 -5.78 -0.14 27.78
N ALA A 258 -5.34 -1.36 28.09
CA ALA A 258 -5.72 -2.02 29.31
C ALA A 258 -5.10 -1.15 30.41
N GLY A 259 -5.90 -0.22 30.91
CA GLY A 259 -5.50 0.70 31.96
C GLY A 259 -4.78 -0.10 33.03
N ASN A 260 -3.52 0.25 33.27
CA ASN A 260 -2.75 -0.25 34.39
C ASN A 260 -3.40 0.30 35.67
N ILE A 261 -4.53 -0.30 36.04
CA ILE A 261 -5.10 -0.18 37.37
C ILE A 261 -4.45 -1.29 38.19
N THR A 262 -3.24 -1.03 38.65
CA THR A 262 -2.77 -1.63 39.90
C THR A 262 -2.94 -0.58 40.99
N SER A 263 -4.15 -0.51 41.54
CA SER A 263 -4.35 -0.06 42.92
C SER A 263 -3.75 -1.10 43.86
N GLY A 264 -2.89 -0.64 44.74
CA GLY A 264 -2.28 -1.42 45.82
C GLY A 264 -1.49 -0.51 46.76
N THR A 265 -2.24 0.29 47.52
CA THR A 265 -1.79 1.12 48.66
C THR A 265 -1.12 0.31 49.78
N LEU A 266 -0.10 0.91 50.41
CA LEU A 266 0.21 0.96 51.88
C LEU A 266 1.66 1.47 52.01
N ASP A 267 1.91 2.76 52.29
CA ASP A 267 1.85 3.52 53.56
C ASP A 267 3.21 3.68 54.26
N THR A 268 3.61 4.95 54.36
CA THR A 268 4.30 5.68 55.45
C THR A 268 5.65 5.23 56.04
N ASN A 269 6.61 6.17 55.98
CA ASN A 269 7.61 6.57 56.99
C ASN A 269 8.32 5.50 57.84
N ALA A 270 9.64 5.37 57.63
CA ALA A 270 10.68 5.33 58.66
C ALA A 270 12.04 5.70 58.05
#